data_AF-A0A355UG37-F1
#
_entry.id   AF-A0A355UG37-F1
#
_cell.length_a   1.000
_cell.length_b   1.000
_cell.length_c   1.000
_cell.angle_alpha   90.00
_cell.angle_beta   90.00
_cell.angle_gamma   90.00
#
_symmetry.space_group_name_H-M   'P 1'
#
loop_
_entity.id
_entity.type
_entity.pdbx_description
1 polymer ?
#
loop_
_entity_poly.entity_id
_entity_poly.type
_entity_poly.pdbx_seq_one_letter_code
_entity_poly.pdbx_strand_id
1 'polypeptide(L)'
;MKRTLFILAAILFAINLNSKAENFSSVFDGDTIYYRITSPVYPYTVAVTYRGDGCTSYFGDVSIPDSVLYNGNYYKVTSIGNYAYANSNPLTSVIIP
;
A
#
# COMPACT_ATOMS: atom_id res chain seq x y z
N MET A 1 34.81 2.32 -19.96
CA MET A 1 33.70 3.30 -19.80
C MET A 1 32.31 2.67 -19.97
N LYS A 2 32.06 1.76 -20.92
CA LYS A 2 30.71 1.22 -21.17
C LYS A 2 30.21 0.20 -20.13
N ARG A 3 31.10 -0.69 -19.60
CA ARG A 3 30.72 -1.72 -18.62
C ARG A 3 30.40 -1.17 -17.22
N THR A 4 31.16 -0.18 -16.75
CA THR A 4 30.86 0.52 -15.48
C THR A 4 29.57 1.35 -15.56
N LEU A 5 29.20 1.85 -16.76
CA LEU A 5 27.95 2.58 -16.98
C LEU A 5 26.71 1.68 -16.82
N PHE A 6 26.76 0.42 -17.30
CA PHE A 6 25.68 -0.56 -17.11
C PHE A 6 25.56 -1.02 -15.66
N ILE A 7 26.67 -1.16 -14.94
CA ILE A 7 26.66 -1.50 -13.52
C ILE A 7 26.05 -0.36 -12.69
N LEU A 8 26.39 0.90 -12.98
CA LEU A 8 25.74 2.06 -12.33
C LEU A 8 24.23 2.12 -12.62
N ALA A 9 23.81 1.85 -13.86
CA ALA A 9 22.39 1.85 -14.24
C ALA A 9 21.59 0.73 -13.54
N ALA A 10 22.19 -0.46 -13.35
CA ALA A 10 21.59 -1.56 -12.61
C ALA A 10 21.46 -1.25 -11.11
N ILE A 11 22.44 -0.54 -10.53
CA ILE A 11 22.38 -0.07 -9.14
C ILE A 11 21.28 0.99 -8.99
N LEU A 12 21.14 1.94 -9.93
CA LEU A 12 20.05 2.94 -9.89
C LEU A 12 18.64 2.32 -9.99
N PHE A 13 18.47 1.15 -10.61
CA PHE A 13 17.19 0.45 -10.67
C PHE A 13 16.89 -0.39 -9.40
N ALA A 14 17.95 -0.78 -8.66
CA ALA A 14 17.82 -1.52 -7.40
C ALA A 14 17.46 -0.63 -6.21
N ILE A 15 17.81 0.67 -6.28
CA ILE A 15 17.43 1.62 -5.24
C ILE A 15 16.02 2.17 -5.55
N ASN A 16 15.02 1.30 -5.42
CA ASN A 16 13.64 1.77 -5.21
C ASN A 16 13.59 2.40 -3.82
N LEU A 17 13.91 3.70 -3.73
CA LEU A 17 13.64 4.54 -2.56
C LEU A 17 12.12 4.72 -2.44
N ASN A 18 11.41 3.66 -2.07
CA ASN A 18 10.02 3.77 -1.64
C ASN A 18 10.03 4.31 -0.21
N SER A 19 10.17 5.62 -0.05
CA SER A 19 9.95 6.31 1.22
C SER A 19 8.45 6.50 1.54
N LYS A 20 7.58 5.75 0.85
CA LYS A 20 6.12 5.80 1.02
C LYS A 20 5.68 4.78 2.08
N ALA A 21 4.61 5.10 2.79
CA ALA A 21 4.06 4.21 3.81
C ALA A 21 3.43 2.95 3.20
N GLU A 22 2.85 3.09 2.01
CA GLU A 22 2.27 2.05 1.17
C GLU A 22 3.28 1.43 0.19
N ASN A 23 3.05 0.15 -0.12
CA ASN A 23 3.71 -0.53 -1.24
C ASN A 23 2.87 -0.44 -2.52
N PHE A 24 1.54 -0.48 -2.40
CA PHE A 24 0.62 -0.35 -3.53
C PHE A 24 -0.74 0.17 -3.07
N SER A 25 -1.62 0.47 -4.02
CA SER A 25 -3.02 0.79 -3.78
C SER A 25 -3.94 0.03 -4.74
N SER A 26 -5.20 -0.12 -4.37
CA SER A 26 -6.24 -0.72 -5.22
C SER A 26 -7.57 -0.02 -4.97
N VAL A 27 -8.43 0.03 -5.99
CA VAL A 27 -9.80 0.53 -5.85
C VAL A 27 -10.72 -0.60 -5.38
N PHE A 28 -11.54 -0.34 -4.38
CA PHE A 28 -12.60 -1.23 -3.90
C PHE A 28 -13.83 -0.38 -3.54
N ASP A 29 -15.01 -0.77 -4.01
CA ASP A 29 -16.27 -0.03 -3.83
C ASP A 29 -16.23 1.48 -4.18
N GLY A 30 -15.31 1.88 -5.07
CA GLY A 30 -15.12 3.27 -5.49
C GLY A 30 -14.04 4.03 -4.73
N ASP A 31 -13.52 3.47 -3.63
CA ASP A 31 -12.48 4.07 -2.81
C ASP A 31 -11.09 3.52 -3.15
N THR A 32 -10.08 4.38 -3.08
CA THR A 32 -8.69 3.94 -3.17
C THR A 32 -8.18 3.55 -1.80
N ILE A 33 -7.76 2.29 -1.66
CA ILE A 33 -7.19 1.75 -0.43
C ILE A 33 -5.70 1.55 -0.63
N TYR A 34 -4.91 1.98 0.36
CA TYR A 34 -3.46 1.89 0.36
C TYR A 34 -3.01 0.73 1.25
N TYR A 35 -2.05 -0.07 0.76
CA TYR A 35 -1.63 -1.30 1.39
C TYR A 35 -0.13 -1.33 1.63
N ARG A 36 0.26 -1.79 2.82
CA ARG A 36 1.63 -2.17 3.16
C ARG A 36 1.70 -3.69 3.26
N ILE A 37 2.64 -4.30 2.54
CA ILE A 37 2.88 -5.75 2.60
C ILE A 37 3.46 -6.09 3.98
N THR A 38 2.80 -7.02 4.67
CA THR A 38 3.25 -7.57 5.96
C THR A 38 3.90 -8.93 5.79
N SER A 39 3.50 -9.69 4.76
CA SER A 39 4.20 -10.90 4.33
C SER A 39 4.28 -10.96 2.79
N PRO A 40 5.49 -10.90 2.20
CA PRO A 40 5.69 -11.05 0.75
C PRO A 40 5.74 -12.52 0.31
N VAL A 41 5.56 -13.48 1.23
CA VAL A 41 5.57 -14.92 0.96
C VAL A 41 4.27 -15.55 1.48
N TYR A 42 3.91 -16.71 0.97
CA TYR A 42 2.69 -17.40 1.39
C TYR A 42 2.72 -17.75 2.90
N PRO A 43 1.66 -17.45 3.67
CA PRO A 43 0.45 -16.73 3.26
C PRO A 43 0.71 -15.23 3.02
N TYR A 44 0.33 -14.74 1.84
CA TYR A 44 0.49 -13.34 1.44
C TYR A 44 -0.44 -12.46 2.26
N THR A 45 0.11 -11.46 2.96
CA THR A 45 -0.68 -10.58 3.84
C THR A 45 -0.32 -9.12 3.67
N VAL A 46 -1.32 -8.27 3.88
CA VAL A 46 -1.19 -6.80 3.90
C VAL A 46 -1.88 -6.20 5.11
N ALA A 47 -1.44 -4.99 5.45
CA ALA A 47 -2.13 -4.05 6.32
C ALA A 47 -2.62 -2.85 5.51
N VAL A 48 -3.81 -2.33 5.84
CA VAL A 48 -4.27 -1.02 5.34
C VAL A 48 -3.35 0.07 5.91
N THR A 49 -2.98 1.05 5.10
CA THR A 49 -2.12 2.18 5.49
C THR A 49 -2.62 3.47 4.87
N TYR A 50 -1.90 4.57 5.06
CA TYR A 50 -2.14 5.85 4.39
C TYR A 50 -1.22 6.00 3.16
N ARG A 51 -1.58 6.93 2.28
CA ARG A 51 -0.80 7.39 1.13
C ARG A 51 0.46 8.11 1.59
N GLY A 52 1.61 7.75 1.05
CA GLY A 52 2.92 8.06 1.62
C GLY A 52 3.34 9.52 1.54
N ASP A 53 2.58 10.36 0.86
CA ASP A 53 2.79 11.82 0.77
C ASP A 53 1.82 12.62 1.65
N GLY A 54 0.91 11.99 2.43
CA GLY A 54 0.06 12.68 3.38
C GLY A 54 -1.00 11.80 4.07
N CYS A 55 -1.30 12.10 5.34
CA CYS A 55 -2.22 11.30 6.15
C CYS A 55 -3.72 11.48 5.79
N THR A 56 -4.09 12.44 4.94
CA THR A 56 -5.46 12.64 4.45
C THR A 56 -5.75 11.70 3.27
N SER A 57 -5.80 10.40 3.54
CA SER A 57 -5.92 9.37 2.50
C SER A 57 -7.34 8.87 2.28
N TYR A 58 -8.21 9.05 3.27
CA TYR A 58 -9.56 8.47 3.28
C TYR A 58 -10.61 9.53 3.60
N PHE A 59 -11.77 9.41 2.97
CA PHE A 59 -12.86 10.38 2.96
C PHE A 59 -14.19 9.63 2.90
N GLY A 60 -15.25 10.16 3.51
CA GLY A 60 -16.58 9.54 3.45
C GLY A 60 -16.62 8.16 4.11
N ASP A 61 -17.38 7.24 3.52
CA ASP A 61 -17.55 5.88 4.00
C ASP A 61 -16.65 4.94 3.21
N VAL A 62 -15.74 4.25 3.90
CA VAL A 62 -14.75 3.37 3.25
C VAL A 62 -14.99 1.92 3.61
N SER A 63 -15.15 1.06 2.61
CA SER A 63 -15.23 -0.39 2.79
C SER A 63 -13.88 -1.04 2.52
N ILE A 64 -13.42 -1.92 3.42
CA ILE A 64 -12.16 -2.65 3.25
C ILE A 64 -12.47 -4.09 2.80
N PRO A 65 -11.83 -4.63 1.74
CA PRO A 65 -12.05 -6.00 1.32
C PRO A 65 -11.26 -7.00 2.19
N ASP A 66 -11.71 -8.26 2.24
CA ASP A 66 -10.99 -9.38 2.87
C ASP A 66 -9.62 -9.67 2.23
N SER A 67 -9.52 -9.43 0.92
CA SER A 67 -8.31 -9.66 0.15
C SER A 67 -8.20 -8.73 -1.06
N VAL A 68 -6.98 -8.54 -1.53
CA VAL A 68 -6.67 -7.69 -2.68
C VAL A 68 -5.71 -8.38 -3.62
N LEU A 69 -5.97 -8.29 -4.93
CA LEU A 69 -5.09 -8.82 -5.97
C LEU A 69 -3.95 -7.84 -6.23
N TYR A 70 -2.71 -8.28 -6.05
CA TYR A 70 -1.53 -7.49 -6.38
C TYR A 70 -0.46 -8.38 -6.99
N ASN A 71 0.06 -7.97 -8.15
CA ASN A 71 1.13 -8.67 -8.86
C ASN A 71 0.89 -10.18 -9.03
N GLY A 72 -0.34 -10.56 -9.37
CA GLY A 72 -0.76 -11.95 -9.59
C GLY A 72 -1.03 -12.78 -8.33
N ASN A 73 -0.89 -12.22 -7.13
CA ASN A 73 -1.16 -12.90 -5.86
C ASN A 73 -2.30 -12.21 -5.10
N TYR A 74 -3.16 -13.01 -4.47
CA TYR A 74 -4.15 -12.50 -3.52
C TYR A 74 -3.51 -12.34 -2.14
N TYR A 75 -3.47 -11.11 -1.65
CA TYR A 75 -3.02 -10.78 -0.30
C TYR A 75 -4.23 -10.68 0.62
N LYS A 76 -4.20 -11.37 1.75
CA LYS A 76 -5.22 -11.23 2.80
C LYS A 76 -5.01 -9.90 3.54
N VAL A 77 -6.07 -9.12 3.70
CA VAL A 77 -6.06 -7.94 4.57
C VAL A 77 -6.22 -8.42 6.00
N THR A 78 -5.20 -8.21 6.83
CA THR A 78 -5.14 -8.81 8.18
C THR A 78 -5.06 -7.80 9.30
N SER A 79 -4.83 -6.54 8.99
CA SER A 79 -4.71 -5.48 9.99
C SER A 79 -4.90 -4.10 9.38
N ILE A 80 -5.19 -3.14 10.26
CA ILE A 80 -5.08 -1.72 9.98
C ILE A 80 -3.74 -1.24 10.55
N GLY A 81 -2.91 -0.61 9.72
CA GLY A 81 -1.60 -0.10 10.10
C GLY A 81 -1.69 1.14 11.01
N ASN A 82 -0.60 1.42 11.73
CA ASN A 82 -0.49 2.62 12.54
C ASN A 82 -0.72 3.87 11.67
N TYR A 83 -1.54 4.79 12.19
CA TYR A 83 -1.88 6.05 11.53
C TYR A 83 -2.57 5.91 10.16
N ALA A 84 -3.09 4.72 9.80
CA ALA A 84 -3.78 4.52 8.50
C ALA A 84 -4.89 5.54 8.25
N TYR A 85 -5.57 5.99 9.31
CA TYR A 85 -6.64 7.00 9.26
C TYR A 85 -6.29 8.30 10.00
N ALA A 86 -5.02 8.54 10.32
CA ALA A 86 -4.63 9.73 11.06
C ALA A 86 -4.95 10.99 10.25
N ASN A 87 -5.50 12.02 10.89
CA ASN A 87 -5.91 13.27 10.23
C ASN A 87 -6.91 13.09 9.07
N SER A 88 -7.59 11.93 8.98
CA SER A 88 -8.68 11.70 8.02
C SER A 88 -9.98 12.33 8.56
N ASN A 89 -9.95 13.63 8.79
CA ASN A 89 -11.11 14.41 9.27
C ASN A 89 -12.39 14.27 8.42
N PRO A 90 -12.33 14.04 7.09
CA PRO A 90 -13.53 13.84 6.28
C PRO A 90 -14.02 12.38 6.24
N LEU A 91 -13.35 11.43 6.92
CA LEU A 91 -13.79 10.04 7.03
C LEU A 91 -15.00 9.94 7.97
N THR A 92 -16.10 9.38 7.50
CA THR A 92 -17.34 9.21 8.25
C THR A 92 -17.51 7.80 8.81
N SER A 93 -17.08 6.77 8.08
CA SER A 93 -17.09 5.39 8.58
C SER A 93 -16.06 4.50 7.90
N VAL A 94 -15.73 3.38 8.56
CA VAL A 94 -14.93 2.29 7.99
C VAL A 94 -15.62 0.97 8.25
N ILE A 95 -15.86 0.20 7.19
CA ILE A 95 -16.38 -1.16 7.27
C ILE A 95 -15.21 -2.13 7.10
N ILE A 96 -14.97 -2.92 8.14
CA ILE A 96 -13.95 -3.98 8.18
C ILE A 96 -14.71 -5.31 8.01
N PRO A 97 -14.21 -6.24 7.19
CA PRO A 97 -14.87 -7.52 6.96
C PRO A 97 -14.84 -8.44 8.19
#